data_AF-A0A925YRV8-F1
#
_entry.id   AF-A0A925YRV8-F1
#
_cell.length_a   1.000
_cell.length_b   1.000
_cell.length_c   1.000
_cell.angle_alpha   90.00
_cell.angle_beta   90.00
_cell.angle_gamma   90.00
#
_symmetry.space_group_name_H-M   'P 1'
#
loop_
_entity.id
_entity.type
_entity.pdbx_description
1 polymer ?
#
loop_
_entity_poly.entity_id
_entity_poly.type
_entity_poly.pdbx_seq_one_letter_code
_entity_poly.pdbx_strand_id
1 'polypeptide(L)'
;MNSNRTITCRACFTIIRAVTPPELSKSFRLEHDGLTSHAAAHMVEGVAYRRCVEDVAGLARLFAQMTTRRDWALCSGITQYDQVRVVTKRELAHVEGAAVARSKAHFAFPDGPGLLCLDYDPHGEPLTAEALHAALVDCCPWLQGVGVLMTASATSHIYESGTGRCLKGLGGLHT
;
A
#
# COMPACT_ATOMS: atom_id res chain seq x y z
N MET A 1 14.42 -22.24 -13.81
CA MET A 1 15.30 -21.07 -14.06
C MET A 1 14.40 -19.93 -14.53
N ASN A 2 13.90 -19.08 -13.62
CA ASN A 2 13.06 -17.95 -14.00
C ASN A 2 13.94 -16.86 -14.58
N SER A 3 13.84 -16.65 -15.89
CA SER A 3 14.40 -15.50 -16.57
C SER A 3 13.82 -14.24 -15.94
N ASN A 4 14.66 -13.52 -15.20
CA ASN A 4 14.36 -12.24 -14.56
C ASN A 4 14.19 -11.18 -15.66
N ARG A 5 13.05 -11.20 -16.36
CA ARG A 5 12.71 -10.17 -17.35
C ARG A 5 12.37 -8.91 -16.58
N THR A 6 13.26 -7.92 -16.62
CA THR A 6 12.94 -6.57 -16.15
C THR A 6 11.85 -6.02 -17.05
N ILE A 7 10.63 -5.94 -16.52
CA ILE A 7 9.54 -5.24 -17.19
C ILE A 7 9.79 -3.74 -16.99
N THR A 8 10.19 -3.07 -18.06
CA THR A 8 10.35 -1.62 -18.09
C THR A 8 9.02 -0.99 -18.51
N CYS A 9 8.28 -0.48 -17.54
CA CYS A 9 7.08 0.31 -17.82
C CYS A 9 6.97 1.44 -16.79
N ARG A 10 6.82 2.66 -17.28
CA ARG A 10 6.62 3.82 -16.43
C ARG A 10 5.20 3.80 -15.88
N ALA A 11 5.04 3.42 -14.61
CA ALA A 11 3.77 3.42 -13.91
C ALA A 11 3.71 4.62 -12.95
N CYS A 12 2.61 5.36 -12.97
CA CYS A 12 2.36 6.48 -12.06
C CYS A 12 1.21 6.18 -11.10
N PHE A 13 1.32 6.69 -9.88
CA PHE A 13 0.38 6.49 -8.77
C PHE A 13 0.50 7.65 -7.78
N THR A 14 -0.32 7.63 -6.72
CA THR A 14 -0.26 8.65 -5.66
C THR A 14 0.25 8.05 -4.37
N ILE A 15 1.16 8.76 -3.70
CA ILE A 15 1.46 8.55 -2.28
C ILE A 15 0.75 9.64 -1.49
N ILE A 16 0.03 9.27 -0.43
CA ILE A 16 -0.58 10.21 0.50
C ILE A 16 0.20 10.16 1.80
N ARG A 17 0.71 11.31 2.25
CA ARG A 17 1.26 11.50 3.58
C ARG A 17 0.22 12.14 4.48
N ALA A 18 -0.16 11.50 5.57
CA ALA A 18 -1.02 12.08 6.58
C ALA A 18 -0.28 13.15 7.40
N VAL A 19 -1.00 14.21 7.71
CA VAL A 19 -0.57 15.31 8.59
C VAL A 19 -1.41 15.31 9.86
N THR A 20 -2.72 15.05 9.74
CA THR A 20 -3.62 15.02 10.90
C THR A 20 -4.64 13.90 10.76
N PRO A 21 -4.63 12.90 11.66
CA PRO A 21 -3.49 12.51 12.50
C PRO A 21 -2.31 12.01 11.63
N PRO A 22 -1.04 12.10 12.09
CA PRO A 22 0.12 11.61 11.34
C PRO A 22 0.30 10.08 11.47
N GLU A 23 -0.80 9.33 11.36
CA GLU A 23 -0.81 7.86 11.48
C GLU A 23 -1.90 7.25 10.57
N LEU A 24 -1.47 6.35 9.70
CA LEU A 24 -2.26 5.61 8.70
C LEU A 24 -2.03 4.09 8.80
N SER A 25 -0.98 3.66 9.48
CA SER A 25 -0.66 2.25 9.67
C SER A 25 -1.29 1.73 10.96
N LYS A 26 -1.64 0.44 10.98
CA LYS A 26 -2.04 -0.24 12.23
C LYS A 26 -0.88 -0.19 13.23
N SER A 27 -1.19 0.06 14.49
CA SER A 27 -0.24 -0.10 15.61
C SER A 27 -0.61 -1.31 16.46
N PHE A 28 0.39 -1.88 17.13
CA PHE A 28 0.22 -3.07 17.96
C PHE A 28 0.79 -2.81 19.34
N ARG A 29 0.13 -3.36 20.36
CA ARG A 29 0.57 -3.31 21.75
C ARG A 29 0.51 -4.72 22.31
N LEU A 30 1.57 -5.13 23.01
CA LEU A 30 1.55 -6.34 23.82
C LEU A 30 0.96 -5.99 25.19
N GLU A 31 -0.17 -6.59 25.51
CA GLU A 31 -0.88 -6.45 26.78
C GLU A 31 -0.86 -7.79 27.52
N HIS A 32 -1.40 -7.83 28.75
CA HIS A 32 -1.40 -9.06 29.56
C HIS A 32 -2.09 -10.23 28.85
N ASP A 33 -3.16 -9.94 28.11
CA ASP A 33 -3.99 -10.93 27.42
C ASP A 33 -3.49 -11.25 25.99
N GLY A 34 -2.36 -10.66 25.57
CA GLY A 34 -1.75 -10.90 24.27
C GLY A 34 -1.61 -9.65 23.41
N LEU A 35 -1.55 -9.86 22.09
CA LEU A 35 -1.29 -8.80 21.12
C LEU A 35 -2.59 -8.09 20.74
N THR A 36 -2.70 -6.80 21.09
CA THR A 36 -3.84 -5.93 20.73
C THR A 36 -3.45 -5.05 19.54
N SER A 37 -4.37 -4.89 18.56
CA SER A 37 -4.18 -4.04 17.39
C SER A 37 -5.06 -2.80 17.42
N HIS A 38 -4.53 -1.65 17.03
CA HIS A 38 -5.26 -0.40 16.87
C HIS A 38 -5.19 0.06 15.40
N ALA A 39 -6.34 0.25 14.78
CA ALA A 39 -6.40 0.77 13.42
C ALA A 39 -6.30 2.30 13.43
N ALA A 40 -5.36 2.85 12.66
CA ALA A 40 -5.28 4.27 12.35
C ALA A 40 -5.58 4.45 10.86
N ALA A 41 -6.71 5.04 10.49
CA ALA A 41 -7.04 5.31 9.07
C ALA A 41 -7.92 6.56 8.89
N HIS A 42 -8.11 7.36 9.95
CA HIS A 42 -8.98 8.53 9.95
C HIS A 42 -8.22 9.82 9.61
N MET A 43 -7.58 9.86 8.43
CA MET A 43 -6.90 11.06 7.95
C MET A 43 -7.90 12.18 7.66
N VAL A 44 -7.74 13.31 8.37
CA VAL A 44 -8.47 14.56 8.19
C VAL A 44 -7.71 15.49 7.24
N GLU A 45 -6.38 15.53 7.36
CA GLU A 45 -5.50 16.33 6.52
C GLU A 45 -4.24 15.56 6.14
N GLY A 46 -3.78 15.78 4.90
CA GLY A 46 -2.54 15.22 4.38
C GLY A 46 -2.04 15.93 3.12
N VAL A 47 -1.03 15.34 2.50
CA VAL A 47 -0.46 15.80 1.22
C VAL A 47 -0.38 14.60 0.27
N ALA A 48 -0.98 14.73 -0.91
CA ALA A 48 -0.85 13.77 -1.99
C ALA A 48 0.35 14.16 -2.87
N TYR A 49 1.11 13.16 -3.30
CA TYR A 49 2.24 13.27 -4.19
C TYR A 49 2.06 12.30 -5.35
N ARG A 50 1.98 12.81 -6.58
CA ARG A 50 2.08 11.96 -7.76
C ARG A 50 3.52 11.48 -7.89
N ARG A 51 3.69 10.18 -8.09
CA ARG A 51 4.99 9.52 -8.25
C ARG A 51 4.92 8.58 -9.44
N CYS A 52 6.07 8.39 -10.07
CA CYS A 52 6.22 7.40 -11.13
C CYS A 52 7.48 6.58 -10.87
N VAL A 53 7.44 5.32 -11.28
CA VAL A 53 8.58 4.38 -11.26
C VAL A 53 8.73 3.78 -12.64
N GLU A 54 9.97 3.49 -13.05
CA GLU A 54 10.26 2.96 -14.39
C GLU A 54 10.15 1.42 -14.48
N ASP A 55 10.21 0.76 -13.32
CA ASP A 55 10.16 -0.70 -13.19
C ASP A 55 9.71 -1.12 -11.79
N VAL A 56 9.47 -2.42 -11.62
CA VAL A 56 9.09 -3.03 -10.33
C VAL A 56 10.18 -2.88 -9.27
N ALA A 57 11.45 -2.79 -9.67
CA ALA A 57 12.55 -2.57 -8.74
C ALA A 57 12.49 -1.15 -8.12
N GLY A 58 12.08 -0.15 -8.90
CA GLY A 58 11.78 1.20 -8.44
C GLY A 58 10.62 1.22 -7.46
N LEU A 59 9.57 0.45 -7.74
CA LEU A 59 8.46 0.26 -6.80
C LEU A 59 8.93 -0.37 -5.49
N ALA A 60 9.74 -1.43 -5.56
CA ALA A 60 10.28 -2.13 -4.38
C ALA A 60 11.14 -1.20 -3.51
N ARG A 61 12.02 -0.38 -4.13
CA ARG A 61 12.82 0.61 -3.41
C ARG A 61 11.96 1.64 -2.69
N LEU A 62 10.89 2.11 -3.34
CA LEU A 62 9.95 3.04 -2.72
C LEU A 62 9.20 2.38 -1.56
N PHE A 63 8.68 1.17 -1.75
CA PHE A 63 7.97 0.42 -0.70
C PHE A 63 8.86 0.17 0.51
N ALA A 64 10.13 -0.17 0.31
CA ALA A 64 11.09 -0.34 1.40
C ALA A 64 11.30 0.93 2.24
N GLN A 65 11.15 2.12 1.65
CA GLN A 65 11.16 3.38 2.40
C GLN A 65 9.83 3.56 3.15
N MET A 66 8.71 3.22 2.51
CA MET A 66 7.36 3.36 3.08
C MET A 66 7.12 2.45 4.29
N THR A 67 7.66 1.23 4.31
CA THR A 67 7.48 0.27 5.43
C THR A 67 8.03 0.79 6.76
N THR A 68 8.95 1.75 6.74
CA THR A 68 9.48 2.41 7.94
C THR A 68 8.62 3.59 8.42
N ARG A 69 7.58 3.95 7.67
CA ARG A 69 6.73 5.12 7.90
C ARG A 69 5.31 4.72 8.26
N ARG A 70 4.76 5.37 9.27
CA ARG A 70 3.36 5.16 9.69
C ARG A 70 2.40 6.21 9.12
N ASP A 71 2.92 7.28 8.53
CA ASP A 71 2.16 8.40 8.01
C ASP A 71 1.93 8.33 6.50
N TRP A 72 2.37 7.28 5.80
CA TRP A 72 2.30 7.18 4.34
C TRP A 72 1.36 6.05 3.90
N ALA A 73 0.60 6.29 2.83
CA ALA A 73 -0.23 5.29 2.16
C ALA A 73 -0.06 5.39 0.65
N LEU A 74 -0.12 4.25 -0.03
CA LEU A 74 -0.16 4.17 -1.48
C LEU A 74 -1.61 4.19 -1.97
N CYS A 75 -1.84 4.91 -3.06
CA CYS A 75 -3.09 4.92 -3.80
C CYS A 75 -2.78 4.63 -5.28
N SER A 76 -3.40 3.59 -5.81
CA SER A 76 -3.27 3.18 -7.22
C SER A 76 -3.75 4.24 -8.22
N GLY A 77 -4.64 5.15 -7.77
CA GLY A 77 -5.10 6.28 -8.57
C GLY A 77 -4.11 7.45 -8.57
N ILE A 78 -4.13 8.23 -9.64
CA ILE A 78 -3.37 9.46 -9.80
C ILE A 78 -4.26 10.69 -9.55
N THR A 79 -3.70 11.70 -8.90
CA THR A 79 -4.23 13.07 -8.91
C THR A 79 -3.69 13.83 -10.13
N GLN A 80 -4.41 14.87 -10.56
CA GLN A 80 -3.94 15.76 -11.64
C GLN A 80 -2.73 16.62 -11.23
N TYR A 81 -2.53 16.80 -9.92
CA TYR A 81 -1.45 17.62 -9.36
C TYR A 81 -0.22 16.77 -9.03
N ASP A 82 0.99 17.30 -9.24
CA ASP A 82 2.22 16.63 -8.78
C ASP A 82 2.31 16.58 -7.25
N GLN A 83 1.79 17.61 -6.59
CA GLN A 83 1.62 17.70 -5.14
C GLN A 83 0.38 18.52 -4.82
N VAL A 84 -0.47 18.06 -3.89
CA VAL A 84 -1.66 18.80 -3.46
C VAL A 84 -2.06 18.48 -2.03
N ARG A 85 -2.63 19.46 -1.33
CA ARG A 85 -3.22 19.27 -0.01
C ARG A 85 -4.44 18.37 -0.11
N VAL A 86 -4.55 17.40 0.79
CA VAL A 86 -5.70 16.50 0.90
C VAL A 86 -6.45 16.83 2.17
N VAL A 87 -7.76 17.05 2.05
CA VAL A 87 -8.66 17.32 3.18
C VAL A 87 -9.90 16.42 3.12
N THR A 88 -10.75 16.47 4.15
CA THR A 88 -12.06 15.82 4.09
C THR A 88 -12.95 16.50 3.05
N LYS A 89 -13.95 15.77 2.53
CA LYS A 89 -14.94 16.35 1.59
C LYS A 89 -15.70 17.54 2.19
N ARG A 90 -15.95 17.49 3.51
CA ARG A 90 -16.61 18.57 4.23
C ARG A 90 -15.72 19.82 4.27
N GLU A 91 -14.44 19.65 4.60
CA GLU A 91 -13.50 20.77 4.68
C GLU A 91 -13.21 21.39 3.33
N LEU A 92 -13.23 20.60 2.25
CA LEU A 92 -12.94 21.08 0.90
C LEU A 92 -13.82 22.28 0.48
N ALA A 93 -15.07 22.34 0.95
CA ALA A 93 -15.99 23.45 0.67
C ALA A 93 -15.57 24.78 1.33
N HIS A 94 -14.63 24.73 2.29
CA HIS A 94 -14.18 25.86 3.08
C HIS A 94 -12.69 26.17 2.89
N VAL A 95 -12.00 25.44 2.00
CA VAL A 95 -10.57 25.67 1.72
C VAL A 95 -10.42 26.70 0.61
N GLU A 96 -9.65 27.75 0.89
CA GLU A 96 -9.11 28.63 -0.14
C GLU A 96 -7.85 28.02 -0.75
N GLY A 97 -7.75 28.05 -2.08
CA GLY A 97 -6.60 27.51 -2.83
C GLY A 97 -6.72 26.05 -3.25
N ALA A 98 -5.61 25.47 -3.71
CA ALA A 98 -5.58 24.12 -4.28
C ALA A 98 -5.62 23.03 -3.19
N ALA A 99 -6.77 22.38 -3.04
CA ALA A 99 -6.92 21.18 -2.23
C ALA A 99 -7.82 20.17 -2.94
N VAL A 100 -7.68 18.90 -2.56
CA VAL A 100 -8.54 17.81 -3.03
C VAL A 100 -9.11 17.01 -1.87
N ALA A 101 -10.25 16.38 -2.09
CA ALA A 101 -10.75 15.35 -1.18
C ALA A 101 -10.28 13.97 -1.61
N ARG A 102 -10.11 13.04 -0.66
CA ARG A 102 -9.86 11.61 -0.93
C ARG A 102 -11.14 10.94 -1.48
N SER A 103 -11.50 11.26 -2.72
CA SER A 103 -12.68 10.76 -3.41
C SER A 103 -12.38 10.49 -4.89
N LYS A 104 -13.22 9.65 -5.52
CA LYS A 104 -13.11 9.32 -6.95
C LYS A 104 -13.23 10.54 -7.90
N ALA A 105 -13.65 11.69 -7.39
CA ALA A 105 -13.72 12.93 -8.17
C ALA A 105 -12.35 13.58 -8.41
N HIS A 106 -11.35 13.26 -7.57
CA HIS A 106 -10.01 13.88 -7.63
C HIS A 106 -8.88 12.89 -7.94
N PHE A 107 -9.22 11.62 -8.07
CA PHE A 107 -8.30 10.54 -8.36
C PHE A 107 -8.87 9.64 -9.45
N ALA A 108 -8.06 9.35 -10.46
CA ALA A 108 -8.42 8.47 -11.57
C ALA A 108 -7.31 7.43 -11.78
N PHE A 109 -7.65 6.30 -12.39
CA PHE A 109 -6.62 5.40 -12.90
C PHE A 109 -6.00 6.02 -14.16
N PRO A 110 -4.68 5.94 -14.33
CA PRO A 110 -4.03 6.45 -15.54
C PRO A 110 -4.44 5.60 -16.76
N ASP A 111 -4.48 6.23 -17.92
CA ASP A 111 -4.47 5.49 -19.19
C ASP A 111 -3.10 4.83 -19.39
N GLY A 112 -3.07 3.54 -19.69
CA GLY A 112 -1.83 2.79 -19.89
C GLY A 112 -1.28 2.14 -18.61
N PRO A 113 0.06 2.04 -18.43
CA PRO A 113 0.65 1.38 -17.27
C PRO A 113 0.24 2.03 -15.94
N GLY A 114 -0.24 1.22 -15.01
CA GLY A 114 -0.67 1.63 -13.69
C GLY A 114 -0.35 0.59 -12.63
N LEU A 115 -0.70 0.90 -11.38
CA LEU A 115 -0.62 -0.06 -10.28
C LEU A 115 -1.98 -0.72 -10.07
N LEU A 116 -1.99 -2.05 -10.05
CA LEU A 116 -3.06 -2.84 -9.46
C LEU A 116 -2.60 -3.24 -8.05
N CYS A 117 -3.43 -2.96 -7.05
CA CYS A 117 -3.18 -3.44 -5.68
C CYS A 117 -4.26 -4.46 -5.33
N LEU A 118 -3.83 -5.68 -5.02
CA LEU A 118 -4.71 -6.75 -4.56
C LEU A 118 -4.38 -7.07 -3.10
N ASP A 119 -5.42 -7.35 -2.34
CA ASP A 119 -5.32 -7.72 -0.93
C ASP A 119 -5.74 -9.19 -0.79
N TYR A 120 -4.82 -10.03 -0.33
CA TYR A 120 -5.05 -11.44 -0.04
C TYR A 120 -5.14 -11.62 1.48
N ASP A 121 -6.36 -11.79 1.97
CA ASP A 121 -6.68 -12.02 3.39
C ASP A 121 -7.50 -13.32 3.52
N PRO A 122 -6.84 -14.49 3.54
CA PRO A 122 -7.52 -15.78 3.57
C PRO A 122 -8.15 -16.09 4.92
N HIS A 123 -9.26 -16.82 4.88
CA HIS A 123 -9.77 -17.52 6.05
C HIS A 123 -8.99 -18.83 6.24
N GLY A 124 -7.96 -18.82 7.07
CA GLY A 124 -7.16 -20.00 7.41
C GLY A 124 -5.68 -19.85 7.06
N GLU A 125 -5.05 -20.96 6.66
CA GLU A 125 -3.62 -20.98 6.34
C GLU A 125 -3.32 -20.13 5.09
N PRO A 126 -2.41 -19.15 5.18
CA PRO A 126 -2.07 -18.32 4.05
C PRO A 126 -1.20 -19.05 3.04
N LEU A 127 -1.42 -18.76 1.75
CA LEU A 127 -0.50 -19.16 0.69
C LEU A 127 0.82 -18.40 0.84
N THR A 128 1.90 -19.03 0.37
CA THR A 128 3.16 -18.31 0.15
C THR A 128 3.00 -17.31 -1.01
N ALA A 129 3.91 -16.36 -1.13
CA ALA A 129 3.93 -15.40 -2.23
C ALA A 129 3.95 -16.11 -3.60
N GLU A 130 4.77 -17.15 -3.74
CA GLU A 130 4.90 -17.93 -4.98
C GLU A 130 3.60 -18.67 -5.31
N ALA A 131 2.96 -19.29 -4.32
CA ALA A 131 1.72 -20.02 -4.50
C ALA A 131 0.56 -19.08 -4.83
N LEU A 132 0.49 -17.92 -4.17
CA LEU A 132 -0.51 -16.89 -4.49
C LEU A 132 -0.31 -16.36 -5.92
N HIS A 133 0.92 -16.05 -6.32
CA HIS A 133 1.22 -15.59 -7.67
C HIS A 133 0.82 -16.63 -8.72
N ALA A 134 1.14 -17.90 -8.49
CA ALA A 134 0.75 -18.99 -9.39
C ALA A 134 -0.77 -19.09 -9.53
N ALA A 135 -1.52 -19.00 -8.42
CA ALA A 135 -2.98 -19.03 -8.43
C ALA A 135 -3.59 -17.82 -9.15
N LEU A 136 -3.00 -16.62 -9.00
CA LEU A 136 -3.42 -15.41 -9.71
C LEU A 136 -3.20 -15.54 -11.22
N VAL A 137 -2.04 -16.09 -11.64
CA VAL A 137 -1.73 -16.32 -13.06
C VAL A 137 -2.64 -17.40 -13.66
N ASP A 138 -2.95 -18.46 -12.91
CA ASP A 138 -3.89 -19.49 -13.35
C ASP A 138 -5.29 -18.91 -13.61
N CYS A 139 -5.78 -18.07 -12.69
CA CYS A 139 -7.06 -17.37 -12.86
C CYS A 139 -7.03 -16.30 -13.96
N CYS A 140 -5.90 -15.62 -14.14
CA CYS A 140 -5.73 -14.52 -15.08
C CYS A 140 -4.34 -14.59 -15.75
N PRO A 141 -4.23 -15.34 -16.87
CA PRO A 141 -2.94 -15.57 -17.54
C PRO A 141 -2.20 -14.30 -17.97
N TRP A 142 -2.92 -13.19 -18.14
CA TRP A 142 -2.33 -11.89 -18.49
C TRP A 142 -1.39 -11.34 -17.41
N LEU A 143 -1.54 -11.78 -16.15
CA LEU A 143 -0.65 -11.41 -15.05
C LEU A 143 0.75 -12.04 -15.18
N GLN A 144 0.94 -13.06 -16.03
CA GLN A 144 2.27 -13.63 -16.25
C GLN A 144 3.25 -12.60 -16.85
N GLY A 145 2.74 -11.58 -17.54
CA GLY A 145 3.53 -10.55 -18.21
C GLY A 145 3.70 -9.25 -17.42
N VAL A 146 3.26 -9.17 -16.16
CA VAL A 146 3.31 -7.93 -15.35
C VAL A 146 4.41 -7.97 -14.29
N GLY A 147 4.89 -6.79 -13.88
CA GLY A 147 5.80 -6.68 -12.73
C GLY A 147 5.02 -6.87 -11.45
N VAL A 148 5.51 -7.72 -10.54
CA VAL A 148 4.81 -8.07 -9.30
C VAL A 148 5.71 -7.75 -8.10
N LEU A 149 5.14 -7.06 -7.12
CA LEU A 149 5.75 -6.82 -5.82
C LEU A 149 4.82 -7.37 -4.75
N MET A 150 5.27 -8.38 -4.02
CA MET A 150 4.50 -8.94 -2.91
C MET A 150 5.11 -8.54 -1.56
N THR A 151 4.25 -8.17 -0.62
CA THR A 151 4.65 -7.89 0.77
C THR A 151 3.66 -8.52 1.75
N ALA A 152 4.14 -8.91 2.92
CA ALA A 152 3.27 -9.32 4.01
C ALA A 152 2.44 -8.13 4.51
N SER A 153 1.23 -8.43 5.00
CA SER A 153 0.38 -7.43 5.64
C SER A 153 1.05 -6.86 6.89
N ALA A 154 0.68 -5.63 7.28
CA ALA A 154 1.15 -5.02 8.53
C ALA A 154 0.78 -5.84 9.79
N THR A 155 -0.13 -6.81 9.68
CA THR A 155 -0.53 -7.68 10.80
C THR A 155 0.16 -9.05 10.77
N SER A 156 1.13 -9.25 9.89
CA SER A 156 1.87 -10.50 9.72
C SER A 156 3.29 -10.36 10.28
N HIS A 157 3.92 -11.49 10.62
CA HIS A 157 5.32 -11.53 11.06
C HIS A 157 5.61 -10.61 12.26
N ILE A 158 4.78 -10.70 13.30
CA ILE A 158 4.96 -9.94 14.53
C ILE A 158 5.73 -10.79 15.52
N TYR A 159 6.89 -10.29 15.94
CA TYR A 159 7.80 -10.97 16.87
C TYR A 159 8.07 -10.12 18.10
N GLU A 160 8.21 -10.77 19.24
CA GLU A 160 8.60 -10.13 20.49
C GLU A 160 10.10 -9.79 20.47
N SER A 161 10.41 -8.51 20.71
CA SER A 161 11.79 -8.03 20.79
C SER A 161 12.50 -8.67 21.98
N GLY A 162 13.71 -9.19 21.75
CA GLY A 162 14.57 -9.80 22.78
C GLY A 162 14.45 -11.32 22.86
N THR A 163 13.25 -11.88 22.76
CA THR A 163 13.05 -13.35 22.79
C THR A 163 12.99 -13.96 21.39
N GLY A 164 12.61 -13.18 20.37
CA GLY A 164 12.35 -13.68 19.03
C GLY A 164 11.08 -14.54 18.93
N ARG A 165 10.27 -14.59 19.99
CA ARG A 165 9.02 -15.35 20.03
C ARG A 165 8.06 -14.82 18.96
N CYS A 166 7.54 -15.71 18.13
CA CYS A 166 6.50 -15.37 17.17
C CYS A 166 5.19 -15.10 17.91
N LEU A 167 4.68 -13.87 17.82
CA LEU A 167 3.37 -13.48 18.35
C LEU A 167 2.28 -13.67 17.29
N LYS A 168 2.63 -13.46 16.01
CA LYS A 168 1.75 -13.71 14.87
C LYS A 168 2.55 -14.03 13.62
N GLY A 169 2.22 -15.15 12.97
CA GLY A 169 2.85 -15.61 11.73
C GLY A 169 2.40 -14.83 10.48
N LEU A 170 2.57 -15.43 9.31
CA LEU A 170 1.97 -14.92 8.08
C LEU A 170 0.43 -14.95 8.23
N GLY A 171 -0.25 -13.94 7.69
CA GLY A 171 -1.71 -13.84 7.73
C GLY A 171 -2.27 -13.42 6.38
N GLY A 172 -1.79 -12.30 5.85
CA GLY A 172 -2.19 -11.81 4.53
C GLY A 172 -1.01 -11.27 3.73
N LEU A 173 -1.22 -11.11 2.43
CA LEU A 173 -0.27 -10.57 1.47
C LEU A 173 -0.91 -9.42 0.70
N HIS A 174 -0.13 -8.39 0.40
CA HIS A 174 -0.47 -7.36 -0.58
C HIS A 174 0.35 -7.60 -1.83
N THR A 175 -0.28 -7.50 -3.01
CA THR A 175 0.37 -7.66 -4.32
C THR A 175 -0.05 -6.60 -5.32
#